data_AF-A0A966VH70-F1
#
_entry.id   AF-A0A966VH70-F1
#
_cell.length_a   1.000
_cell.length_b   1.000
_cell.length_c   1.000
_cell.angle_alpha   90.00
_cell.angle_beta   90.00
_cell.angle_gamma   90.00
#
_symmetry.space_group_name_H-M   'P 1'
#
loop_
_entity.id
_entity.type
_entity.pdbx_description
1 polymer ?
#
loop_
_entity_poly.entity_id
_entity_poly.type
_entity_poly.pdbx_seq_one_letter_code
_entity_poly.pdbx_strand_id
1 'polypeptide(L)'
;FSYLALRRAKTRGIKTAKVVRYGLGALISRSKDIALNIKTLRRYPFLFRVIRAERIYVWTVNSKDDLKWLKNREIYGVITDRPKRARRIISGRKFGHE
;
A
#
# COMPACT_ATOMS: atom_id res chain seq x y z
N PHE A 1 -6.19 -10.23 13.03
CA PHE A 1 -5.10 -10.98 13.68
C PHE A 1 -4.89 -10.46 15.09
N SER A 2 -4.65 -11.35 16.05
CA SER A 2 -4.37 -10.96 17.44
C SER A 2 -2.95 -10.38 17.57
N TYR A 3 -2.75 -9.54 18.60
CA TYR A 3 -1.44 -8.98 18.92
C TYR A 3 -0.37 -10.07 19.13
N LEU A 4 -0.74 -11.16 19.81
CA LEU A 4 0.16 -12.28 20.06
C LEU A 4 0.56 -13.03 18.78
N ALA A 5 -0.36 -13.19 17.83
CA ALA A 5 -0.03 -13.78 16.53
C ALA A 5 0.98 -12.92 15.76
N LEU A 6 0.80 -11.59 15.78
CA LEU A 6 1.74 -10.66 15.17
C LEU A 6 3.12 -10.71 15.84
N ARG A 7 3.16 -10.75 17.18
CA ARG A 7 4.41 -10.85 17.94
C ARG A 7 5.17 -12.13 17.58
N ARG A 8 4.49 -13.28 17.55
CA ARG A 8 5.12 -14.56 17.16
C ARG A 8 5.69 -14.53 15.75
N ALA A 9 4.97 -13.96 14.79
CA ALA A 9 5.46 -13.82 13.42
C ALA A 9 6.75 -12.97 13.37
N LYS A 10 6.77 -11.85 14.08
CA LYS A 10 7.95 -10.98 14.16
C LYS A 10 9.15 -11.65 14.82
N THR A 11 8.95 -12.40 15.90
CA THR A 11 10.04 -13.16 16.56
C THR A 11 10.66 -14.20 15.64
N ARG A 12 9.91 -14.71 14.66
CA ARG A 12 10.40 -15.64 13.62
C ARG A 12 11.02 -14.94 12.40
N GLY A 13 11.23 -13.62 12.45
CA GLY A 13 11.80 -12.85 11.35
C GLY A 13 10.87 -12.60 10.17
N ILE A 14 9.56 -12.92 10.30
CA ILE A 14 8.59 -12.69 9.23
C ILE A 14 8.31 -11.19 9.13
N LYS A 15 8.52 -10.61 7.94
CA LYS A 15 8.15 -9.22 7.65
C LYS A 15 6.63 -9.08 7.60
N THR A 16 6.10 -8.06 8.28
CA THR A 16 4.66 -7.84 8.41
C THR A 16 4.30 -6.40 8.11
N ALA A 17 3.24 -6.17 7.36
CA ALA A 17 2.67 -4.84 7.14
C ALA A 17 1.34 -4.69 7.90
N LYS A 18 1.06 -3.49 8.42
CA LYS A 18 -0.23 -3.19 9.06
C LYS A 18 -1.26 -2.83 7.98
N VAL A 19 -2.31 -3.63 7.85
CA VAL A 19 -3.42 -3.34 6.94
C VAL A 19 -4.41 -2.41 7.62
N VAL A 20 -4.65 -1.25 7.02
CA VAL A 20 -5.53 -0.21 7.56
C VAL A 20 -6.61 0.13 6.55
N ARG A 21 -7.87 -0.03 6.97
CA ARG A 21 -9.04 0.37 6.18
C ARG A 21 -9.38 1.85 6.37
N TYR A 22 -9.27 2.39 7.59
CA TYR A 22 -9.73 3.74 7.95
C TYR A 22 -8.56 4.68 8.27
N GLY A 23 -8.65 5.96 7.86
CA GLY A 23 -7.55 6.93 7.95
C GLY A 23 -6.98 7.12 9.36
N LEU A 24 -7.82 7.14 10.41
CA LEU A 24 -7.36 7.29 11.80
C LEU A 24 -6.41 6.17 12.25
N GLY A 25 -6.67 4.93 11.82
CA GLY A 25 -5.80 3.79 12.13
C GLY A 25 -4.42 3.87 11.47
N ALA A 26 -4.30 4.70 10.43
CA ALA A 26 -3.05 4.94 9.71
C ALA A 26 -2.20 5.98 10.43
N LEU A 27 -2.83 7.05 10.91
CA LEU A 27 -2.17 8.14 11.65
C LEU A 27 -1.54 7.65 12.97
N ILE A 28 -2.23 6.77 13.69
CA ILE A 28 -1.76 6.26 14.99
C ILE A 28 -0.78 5.09 14.81
N SER A 29 -0.60 4.59 13.58
CA SER A 29 0.26 3.43 13.33
C SER A 29 1.74 3.79 13.45
N ARG A 30 2.45 3.11 14.35
CA ARG A 30 3.93 3.14 14.43
C ARG A 30 4.62 2.08 13.53
N SER A 31 3.89 1.51 12.57
CA SER A 31 4.44 0.46 11.70
C SER A 31 5.24 1.05 10.55
N LYS A 32 6.46 0.53 10.31
CA LYS A 32 7.31 0.92 9.17
C LYS A 32 6.66 0.59 7.82
N ASP A 33 6.00 -0.55 7.74
CA ASP A 33 5.27 -1.02 6.56
C ASP A 33 3.76 -0.93 6.79
N ILE A 34 3.05 -0.17 5.96
CA ILE A 34 1.60 0.03 6.06
C ILE A 34 0.91 -0.25 4.72
N ALA A 35 -0.25 -0.90 4.78
CA ALA A 35 -1.10 -1.14 3.61
C ALA A 35 -2.42 -0.37 3.77
N LEU A 36 -2.65 0.64 2.92
CA LEU A 36 -3.78 1.56 3.00
C LEU A 36 -4.84 1.26 1.95
N ASN A 37 -6.11 1.47 2.31
CA ASN A 37 -7.20 1.33 1.35
C ASN A 37 -7.22 2.49 0.33
N ILE A 38 -7.34 2.18 -0.97
CA ILE A 38 -7.41 3.19 -2.04
C ILE A 38 -8.56 4.17 -1.87
N LYS A 39 -9.73 3.72 -1.41
CA LYS A 39 -10.90 4.60 -1.20
C LYS A 39 -10.62 5.62 -0.11
N THR A 40 -9.89 5.21 0.94
CA THR A 40 -9.47 6.09 2.03
C THR A 40 -8.46 7.12 1.56
N LEU A 41 -7.49 6.72 0.73
CA LEU A 41 -6.52 7.64 0.15
C LEU A 41 -7.15 8.62 -0.83
N ARG A 42 -8.13 8.19 -1.63
CA ARG A 42 -8.91 9.06 -2.51
C ARG A 42 -9.68 10.12 -1.73
N ARG A 43 -10.31 9.72 -0.62
CA ARG A 43 -11.05 10.63 0.25
C ARG A 43 -10.14 11.59 1.02
N TYR A 44 -8.95 11.13 1.42
CA TYR A 44 -8.01 11.89 2.23
C TYR A 44 -6.58 11.84 1.64
N PRO A 45 -6.30 12.55 0.52
CA PRO A 45 -4.99 12.51 -0.13
C PRO A 45 -3.86 13.07 0.73
N PHE A 46 -4.18 13.92 1.73
CA PHE A 46 -3.19 14.45 2.66
C PHE A 46 -2.49 13.35 3.49
N LEU A 47 -3.09 12.16 3.59
CA LEU A 47 -2.54 11.03 4.33
C LEU A 47 -1.12 10.64 3.88
N PHE A 48 -0.76 10.84 2.60
CA PHE A 48 0.60 10.61 2.11
C PHE A 48 1.65 11.48 2.81
N ARG A 49 1.28 12.68 3.27
CA ARG A 49 2.21 13.64 3.90
C ARG A 49 2.36 13.40 5.41
N VAL A 50 1.30 12.91 6.05
CA VAL A 50 1.23 12.79 7.52
C VAL A 50 1.63 11.40 8.02
N ILE A 51 1.52 10.38 7.17
CA ILE A 51 1.94 9.02 7.51
C ILE A 51 3.47 8.94 7.43
N ARG A 52 4.11 8.65 8.56
CA ARG A 52 5.58 8.51 8.70
C ARG A 52 6.09 7.08 8.41
N ALA A 53 5.35 6.30 7.62
CA ALA A 53 5.74 4.93 7.30
C ALA A 53 6.85 4.93 6.24
N GLU A 54 7.82 4.03 6.38
CA GLU A 54 8.90 3.85 5.40
C GLU A 54 8.38 3.26 4.09
N ARG A 55 7.36 2.39 4.15
CA ARG A 55 6.76 1.77 2.97
C ARG A 55 5.24 1.82 3.03
N ILE A 56 4.66 2.48 2.04
CA ILE A 56 3.22 2.55 1.84
C ILE A 56 2.81 1.62 0.69
N TYR A 57 2.05 0.59 1.01
CA TYR A 57 1.33 -0.25 0.05
C TYR A 57 -0.12 0.24 -0.07
N VAL A 58 -0.73 0.10 -1.24
CA VAL A 58 -2.14 0.47 -1.46
C VAL A 58 -2.95 -0.73 -1.92
N TRP A 59 -4.12 -0.95 -1.30
CA TRP A 59 -5.00 -2.08 -1.59
C TRP A 59 -6.49 -1.66 -1.64
N THR A 60 -7.40 -2.44 -2.22
CA THR A 60 -7.17 -3.23 -3.42
C THR A 60 -7.39 -2.30 -4.61
N VAL A 61 -6.39 -2.10 -5.45
CA VAL A 61 -6.45 -1.11 -6.55
C VAL A 61 -6.79 -1.80 -7.87
N ASN A 62 -8.06 -1.78 -8.26
CA ASN A 62 -8.52 -2.53 -9.43
C ASN A 62 -8.87 -1.63 -10.64
N SER A 63 -9.12 -0.33 -10.43
CA SER A 63 -9.50 0.61 -11.48
C SER A 63 -8.27 1.19 -12.19
N LYS A 64 -8.40 1.53 -13.48
CA LYS A 64 -7.33 2.21 -14.23
C LYS A 64 -7.09 3.61 -13.67
N ASP A 65 -8.15 4.29 -13.26
CA ASP A 65 -8.07 5.68 -12.79
C ASP A 65 -7.36 5.78 -11.45
N ASP A 66 -7.56 4.81 -10.55
CA ASP A 66 -6.80 4.74 -9.31
C ASP A 66 -5.33 4.42 -9.56
N LEU A 67 -5.02 3.50 -10.47
CA LEU A 67 -3.64 3.21 -10.86
C LEU A 67 -2.95 4.45 -11.45
N LYS A 68 -3.64 5.20 -12.31
CA LYS A 68 -3.12 6.47 -12.88
C LYS A 68 -2.93 7.52 -11.78
N TRP A 69 -3.89 7.64 -10.87
CA TRP A 69 -3.82 8.60 -9.77
C TRP A 69 -2.68 8.29 -8.78
N LEU A 70 -2.36 7.02 -8.57
CA LEU A 70 -1.24 6.58 -7.75
C LEU A 70 0.13 6.72 -8.44
N LYS A 71 0.18 6.79 -9.77
CA LYS A 71 1.44 6.81 -10.53
C LYS A 71 2.40 7.93 -10.12
N ASN A 72 1.86 9.10 -9.76
CA ASN A 72 2.64 10.28 -9.42
C ASN A 72 2.77 10.49 -7.90
N ARG A 73 2.61 9.42 -7.11
CA ARG A 73 2.63 9.48 -5.64
C ARG A 73 3.69 8.54 -5.09
N GLU A 74 4.22 8.91 -3.93
CA GLU A 74 5.20 8.11 -3.22
C GLU A 74 4.52 6.90 -2.58
N ILE A 75 4.51 5.80 -3.31
CA ILE A 75 4.04 4.49 -2.85
C ILE A 75 5.10 3.44 -3.15
N TYR A 76 5.24 2.49 -2.23
CA TYR A 76 6.15 1.37 -2.40
C TYR A 76 5.54 0.29 -3.32
N GLY A 77 4.22 0.10 -3.27
CA GLY A 77 3.57 -0.92 -4.10
C GLY A 77 2.05 -0.89 -4.07
N VAL A 78 1.47 -1.70 -4.97
CA VAL A 78 0.02 -1.85 -5.13
C VAL A 78 -0.37 -3.32 -5.04
N ILE A 79 -1.40 -3.58 -4.25
CA ILE A 79 -2.08 -4.88 -4.13
C ILE A 79 -3.33 -4.81 -5.00
N THR A 80 -3.44 -5.73 -5.96
CA THR A 80 -4.46 -5.69 -7.02
C THR A 80 -4.75 -7.10 -7.51
N ASP A 81 -5.98 -7.34 -7.97
CA ASP A 81 -6.35 -8.57 -8.67
C ASP A 81 -5.92 -8.53 -10.14
N ARG A 82 -5.36 -7.39 -10.61
CA ARG A 82 -5.02 -7.14 -12.01
C ARG A 82 -3.55 -6.73 -12.18
N PRO A 83 -2.59 -7.61 -11.81
CA PRO A 83 -1.16 -7.27 -11.75
C PRO A 83 -0.58 -6.86 -13.10
N LYS A 84 -0.98 -7.51 -14.20
CA LYS A 84 -0.54 -7.14 -15.57
C LYS A 84 -0.91 -5.69 -15.92
N ARG A 85 -2.11 -5.25 -15.52
CA ARG A 85 -2.59 -3.89 -15.74
C ARG A 85 -1.86 -2.88 -14.85
N ALA A 86 -1.72 -3.20 -13.57
CA ALA A 86 -1.00 -2.33 -12.63
C ALA A 86 0.45 -2.10 -13.06
N ARG A 87 1.16 -3.16 -13.48
CA ARG A 87 2.52 -3.07 -14.00
C ARG A 87 2.60 -2.12 -15.19
N ARG A 88 1.70 -2.25 -16.17
CA ARG A 88 1.67 -1.38 -17.36
C ARG A 88 1.46 0.10 -17.02
N ILE A 89 0.57 0.40 -16.06
CA ILE A 89 0.19 1.78 -15.74
C ILE A 89 1.17 2.44 -14.78
N ILE A 90 1.58 1.73 -13.71
CA ILE A 90 2.45 2.28 -12.66
C ILE A 90 3.91 2.29 -13.11
N SER A 91 4.43 1.20 -13.65
CA SER A 91 5.85 1.10 -13.99
C SER A 91 6.22 1.77 -15.31
N GLY A 92 5.24 2.10 -16.18
CA GLY A 92 5.45 2.84 -17.43
C GLY A 92 6.35 2.17 -18.49
N ARG A 93 7.07 1.09 -18.16
CA ARG A 93 7.94 0.35 -19.08
C ARG A 93 7.14 -0.71 -19.84
N LYS A 94 7.19 -0.64 -21.19
CA LYS A 94 7.05 -1.85 -22.00
C LYS A 94 8.26 -2.72 -21.64
N PHE A 95 8.04 -3.84 -20.96
CA PHE A 95 9.08 -4.85 -20.86
C PHE A 95 9.18 -5.50 -22.24
N GLY A 96 10.22 -5.13 -22.98
CA GLY A 96 10.74 -5.92 -24.09
C GLY A 96 11.36 -7.20 -23.55
N HIS A 97 11.28 -8.24 -24.36
CA HIS A 97 12.03 -9.47 -24.20
C HIS A 97 13.52 -9.17 -24.08
N GLU A 98 14.13 -9.63 -22.99
CA GLU A 98 15.51 -10.12 -22.93
C GLU A 98 15.51 -11.32 -21.99
#